data_AF-A0A6A5YAT3-F1
#
_entry.id   AF-A0A6A5YAT3-F1
#
_cell.length_a   1.000
_cell.length_b   1.000
_cell.length_c   1.000
_cell.angle_alpha   90.00
_cell.angle_beta   90.00
_cell.angle_gamma   90.00
#
_symmetry.space_group_name_H-M   'P 1'
#
loop_
_entity.id
_entity.type
_entity.pdbx_description
1 polymer ?
#
loop_
_entity_poly.entity_id
_entity_poly.type
_entity_poly.pdbx_seq_one_letter_code
_entity_poly.pdbx_strand_id
1 'polypeptide(L)'
;MYSFPCTHLIHFCESISAAKNELPALLSSNPVANPAHPIGSNASRAPTAHRLPQVILVGAGFPDHDYEDLRQTVSKALGEAVGEKVQGALWVRERKEDIKGLEREENWVVVDGKGRFPRPEVIAEGMRGVLDRSLG
;
A
#
# COMPACT_ATOMS: atom_id res chain seq x y z
N MET A 1 -14.34 -21.14 3.87
CA MET A 1 -14.21 -20.27 2.68
C MET A 1 -14.30 -18.84 3.19
N TYR A 2 -13.17 -18.16 3.41
CA TYR A 2 -13.17 -16.81 3.97
C TYR A 2 -13.46 -15.80 2.84
N SER A 3 -14.64 -15.19 2.84
CA SER A 3 -14.97 -14.10 1.93
C SER A 3 -14.36 -12.81 2.48
N PHE A 4 -13.37 -12.27 1.77
CA PHE A 4 -12.90 -10.91 1.99
C PHE A 4 -14.05 -9.94 1.69
N PRO A 5 -14.21 -8.82 2.42
CA PRO A 5 -14.80 -7.65 1.77
C PRO A 5 -13.95 -7.35 0.54
N CYS A 6 -14.58 -7.16 -0.61
CA CYS A 6 -13.97 -7.14 -1.94
C CYS A 6 -12.94 -6.00 -2.14
N THR A 7 -11.81 -6.00 -1.44
CA THR A 7 -10.74 -5.02 -1.59
C THR A 7 -9.95 -5.35 -2.84
N HIS A 8 -10.09 -4.52 -3.86
CA HIS A 8 -9.39 -4.69 -5.13
C HIS A 8 -8.06 -3.93 -5.08
N LEU A 9 -6.94 -4.62 -5.29
CA LEU A 9 -5.66 -3.96 -5.48
C LEU A 9 -5.69 -3.24 -6.83
N ILE A 10 -5.61 -1.91 -6.82
CA ILE A 10 -5.68 -1.12 -8.06
C ILE A 10 -4.30 -0.72 -8.58
N HIS A 11 -3.31 -0.55 -7.69
CA HIS A 11 -1.98 -0.06 -8.01
C HIS A 11 -0.99 -0.54 -6.94
N PHE A 12 0.23 -0.91 -7.33
CA PHE A 12 1.28 -1.35 -6.42
C PHE A 12 2.58 -0.59 -6.69
N CYS A 13 3.15 0.00 -5.64
CA CYS A 13 4.44 0.67 -5.68
C CYS A 13 5.46 -0.17 -4.90
N GLU A 14 6.56 -0.54 -5.54
CA GLU A 14 7.60 -1.39 -4.91
C GLU A 14 8.54 -0.63 -3.95
N SER A 15 8.55 0.71 -4.02
CA SER A 15 9.42 1.55 -3.20
C SER A 15 8.77 2.88 -2.84
N ILE A 16 9.28 3.54 -1.79
CA ILE A 16 8.86 4.89 -1.40
C ILE A 16 9.15 5.90 -2.52
N SER A 17 10.27 5.77 -3.22
CA SER A 17 10.62 6.63 -4.35
C SER A 17 9.59 6.52 -5.48
N ALA A 18 9.23 5.29 -5.86
CA ALA A 18 8.16 5.01 -6.82
C ALA A 18 6.82 5.61 -6.34
N ALA A 19 6.44 5.36 -5.09
CA ALA A 19 5.21 5.87 -4.50
C ALA A 19 5.12 7.40 -4.50
N LYS A 20 6.23 8.12 -4.23
CA LYS A 20 6.26 9.59 -4.26
C LYS A 20 5.98 10.17 -5.66
N ASN A 21 6.37 9.45 -6.71
CA ASN A 21 6.14 9.88 -8.09
C ASN A 21 4.76 9.44 -8.61
N GLU A 22 4.35 8.21 -8.27
CA GLU A 22 3.15 7.60 -8.84
C GLU A 22 1.87 7.99 -8.11
N LEU A 23 1.88 8.13 -6.77
CA LEU A 23 0.67 8.45 -6.01
C LEU A 23 0.08 9.83 -6.37
N PRO A 24 0.86 10.92 -6.52
CA PRO A 24 0.29 12.20 -6.93
C PRO A 24 -0.38 12.12 -8.30
N ALA A 25 0.24 11.42 -9.26
CA ALA A 25 -0.33 11.22 -10.59
C ALA A 25 -1.61 10.38 -10.53
N LEU A 26 -1.61 9.28 -9.76
CA LEU A 26 -2.75 8.39 -9.59
C LEU A 26 -3.95 9.08 -8.90
N LEU A 27 -3.69 9.96 -7.94
CA LEU A 27 -4.71 10.67 -7.16
C LEU A 27 -5.18 11.96 -7.82
N SER A 28 -4.49 12.44 -8.85
CA SER A 28 -4.87 13.67 -9.56
C SER A 28 -6.14 13.47 -10.40
N SER A 29 -6.77 14.59 -10.77
CA SER A 29 -7.99 14.62 -11.60
C SER A 29 -7.82 14.09 -13.03
N ASN A 30 -6.60 13.80 -13.47
CA ASN A 30 -6.30 13.20 -14.77
C ASN A 30 -5.24 12.10 -14.63
N PRO A 31 -5.64 10.91 -14.13
CA PRO A 31 -4.70 9.84 -13.78
C PRO A 31 -4.07 9.25 -15.04
N VAL A 32 -2.88 9.75 -15.39
CA VAL A 32 -1.98 9.15 -16.38
C VAL A 32 -0.75 8.64 -15.65
N ALA A 33 -0.96 7.86 -14.58
CA ALA A 33 0.12 7.10 -13.98
C ALA A 33 0.21 5.77 -14.73
N ASN A 34 1.20 5.62 -15.61
CA ASN A 34 1.60 4.27 -16.00
C ASN A 34 2.26 3.66 -14.76
N PRO A 35 1.71 2.59 -14.18
CA PRO A 35 2.30 1.99 -13.00
C PRO A 35 3.70 1.50 -13.32
N ALA A 36 4.67 1.76 -12.44
CA ALA A 36 6.02 1.23 -12.64
C ALA A 36 6.03 -0.31 -12.63
N HIS A 37 5.02 -0.92 -12.03
CA HIS A 37 4.87 -2.36 -11.94
C HIS A 37 3.51 -2.84 -12.49
N PRO A 38 3.44 -3.96 -13.24
CA PRO A 38 2.18 -4.48 -13.80
C PRO A 38 1.22 -5.10 -12.77
N ILE A 39 1.35 -4.77 -11.49
CA ILE A 39 0.51 -5.30 -10.41
C ILE A 39 -0.58 -4.28 -10.06
N GLY A 40 -1.83 -4.75 -10.06
CA GLY A 40 -3.00 -3.97 -9.74
C GLY A 40 -3.92 -3.77 -10.95
N SER A 41 -5.21 -3.60 -10.69
CA SER A 41 -6.21 -3.59 -11.77
C SER A 41 -6.10 -2.41 -12.73
N ASN A 42 -5.41 -1.32 -12.39
CA ASN A 42 -5.17 -0.20 -13.31
C ASN A 42 -4.09 -0.53 -14.35
N ALA A 43 -3.17 -1.46 -14.07
CA ALA A 43 -2.11 -1.84 -15.00
C ALA A 43 -2.65 -2.41 -16.33
N SER A 44 -3.82 -3.05 -16.29
CA SER A 44 -4.46 -3.62 -17.48
C SER A 44 -5.59 -2.74 -18.05
N ARG A 45 -5.75 -1.49 -17.58
CA ARG A 45 -6.83 -0.58 -18.00
C ARG A 45 -6.27 0.61 -18.76
N ALA A 46 -7.07 1.10 -19.70
CA ALA A 46 -6.82 2.40 -20.30
C ALA A 46 -6.87 3.51 -19.23
N PRO A 47 -6.08 4.58 -19.34
CA PRO A 47 -6.04 5.68 -18.36
C PRO A 47 -7.43 6.25 -18.00
N THR A 48 -8.32 6.37 -18.99
CA THR A 48 -9.70 6.87 -18.80
C THR A 48 -10.60 5.91 -17.99
N ALA A 49 -10.17 4.67 -17.81
CA ALA A 49 -10.87 3.63 -17.04
C ALA A 49 -10.15 3.28 -15.73
N HIS A 50 -9.10 4.03 -15.37
CA HIS A 50 -8.41 3.87 -14.09
C HIS A 50 -9.37 4.18 -12.95
N ARG A 51 -9.29 3.36 -11.89
CA ARG A 51 -9.98 3.62 -10.63
C ARG A 51 -9.07 4.44 -9.72
N LEU A 52 -9.68 5.29 -8.90
CA LEU A 52 -9.01 5.96 -7.80
C LEU A 52 -8.98 5.05 -6.56
N PRO A 53 -7.89 5.06 -5.77
CA PRO A 53 -7.83 4.30 -4.52
C PRO A 53 -8.74 4.95 -3.48
N GLN A 54 -9.37 4.12 -2.65
CA GLN A 54 -10.03 4.57 -1.42
C GLN A 54 -9.10 4.49 -0.22
N VAL A 55 -8.05 3.68 -0.31
CA VAL A 55 -7.08 3.43 0.75
C VAL A 55 -5.69 3.35 0.13
N ILE A 56 -4.72 3.95 0.82
CA ILE A 56 -3.29 3.81 0.55
C ILE A 56 -2.68 3.09 1.75
N LEU A 57 -2.27 1.84 1.56
CA LEU A 57 -1.64 1.04 2.61
C LEU A 57 -0.13 1.04 2.45
N VAL A 58 0.59 1.38 3.53
CA VAL A 58 2.06 1.35 3.57
C VAL A 58 2.51 0.29 4.56
N GLY A 59 3.13 -0.77 4.03
CA GLY A 59 3.54 -1.96 4.79
C GLY A 59 4.66 -1.72 5.80
N ALA A 60 4.73 -2.57 6.82
CA ALA A 60 5.65 -2.45 7.96
C ALA A 60 7.16 -2.55 7.60
N GLY A 61 7.48 -2.89 6.34
CA GLY A 61 8.85 -2.96 5.83
C GLY A 61 9.54 -1.60 5.67
N PHE A 62 8.78 -0.51 5.56
CA PHE A 62 9.32 0.85 5.49
C PHE A 62 9.46 1.46 6.89
N PRO A 63 10.45 2.31 7.18
CA PRO A 63 10.55 3.02 8.45
C PRO A 63 9.53 4.17 8.55
N ASP A 64 9.20 4.59 9.78
CA ASP A 64 8.16 5.61 10.01
C ASP A 64 8.53 6.98 9.43
N HIS A 65 9.81 7.36 9.38
CA HIS A 65 10.22 8.62 8.75
C HIS A 65 9.97 8.63 7.24
N ASP A 66 10.16 7.49 6.56
CA ASP A 66 9.87 7.37 5.12
C ASP A 66 8.37 7.45 4.85
N TYR A 67 7.55 6.88 5.74
CA TYR A 67 6.10 6.98 5.66
C TYR A 67 5.63 8.43 5.82
N GLU A 68 6.14 9.17 6.81
CA GLU A 68 5.76 10.57 7.01
C GLU A 68 6.26 11.47 5.88
N ASP A 69 7.48 11.26 5.39
CA ASP A 69 8.03 11.98 4.24
C ASP A 69 7.25 11.69 2.95
N LEU A 70 6.80 10.45 2.74
CA LEU A 70 5.88 10.10 1.66
C LEU A 70 4.57 10.90 1.75
N ARG A 71 3.92 10.92 2.92
CA ARG A 71 2.67 11.68 3.13
C ARG A 71 2.84 13.16 2.87
N GLN A 72 3.93 13.75 3.36
CA GLN A 72 4.26 15.15 3.13
C GLN A 72 4.48 15.44 1.65
N THR A 73 5.25 14.60 0.97
CA THR A 73 5.56 14.75 -0.45
C THR A 73 4.29 14.69 -1.30
N VAL A 74 3.44 13.68 -1.08
CA VAL A 74 2.20 13.48 -1.85
C VAL A 74 1.20 14.62 -1.59
N SER A 75 1.00 15.01 -0.32
CA SER A 75 0.07 16.10 0.02
C SER A 75 0.54 17.42 -0.59
N LYS A 76 1.84 17.73 -0.50
CA LYS A 76 2.44 18.92 -1.13
C LYS A 76 2.26 18.93 -2.65
N ALA A 77 2.48 17.79 -3.31
CA ALA A 77 2.34 17.68 -4.76
C ALA A 77 0.89 17.90 -5.23
N LEU A 78 -0.09 17.56 -4.38
CA LEU A 78 -1.51 17.74 -4.64
C LEU A 78 -2.07 19.08 -4.12
N GLY A 79 -1.23 19.91 -3.48
CA GLY A 79 -1.66 21.19 -2.90
C GLY A 79 -2.57 21.04 -1.68
N GLU A 80 -2.52 19.91 -0.98
CA GLU A 80 -3.31 19.61 0.21
C GLU A 80 -2.47 19.68 1.50
N ALA A 81 -3.14 19.97 2.62
CA ALA A 81 -2.54 19.80 3.93
C ALA A 81 -2.36 18.30 4.26
N VAL A 82 -1.33 17.97 5.03
CA VAL A 82 -1.13 16.59 5.50
C VAL A 82 -2.23 16.22 6.49
N GLY A 83 -3.03 15.22 6.13
CA GLY A 83 -4.13 14.71 6.96
C GLY A 83 -4.24 13.19 6.89
N GLU A 84 -5.26 12.65 7.56
CA GLU A 84 -5.57 11.21 7.51
C GLU A 84 -5.96 10.75 6.10
N LYS A 85 -6.53 11.65 5.30
CA LYS A 85 -6.88 11.41 3.90
C LYS A 85 -6.13 12.37 2.98
N VAL A 86 -5.93 11.93 1.75
CA VAL A 86 -5.44 12.74 0.63
C VAL A 86 -6.29 12.46 -0.59
N GLN A 87 -6.89 13.50 -1.19
CA GLN A 87 -7.84 13.37 -2.30
C GLN A 87 -8.93 12.28 -2.07
N GLY A 88 -9.41 12.18 -0.82
CA GLY A 88 -10.42 11.20 -0.40
C GLY A 88 -9.89 9.79 -0.07
N ALA A 89 -8.64 9.45 -0.40
CA ALA A 89 -8.03 8.18 -0.05
C ALA A 89 -7.48 8.19 1.38
N LEU A 90 -7.79 7.17 2.18
CA LEU A 90 -7.32 7.01 3.56
C LEU A 90 -5.89 6.48 3.61
N TRP A 91 -5.01 7.14 4.36
CA TRP A 91 -3.71 6.61 4.70
C TRP A 91 -3.83 5.53 5.77
N VAL A 92 -3.29 4.36 5.49
CA VAL A 92 -3.27 3.21 6.40
C VAL A 92 -1.83 2.75 6.57
N ARG A 93 -1.42 2.60 7.83
CA ARG A 93 -0.07 2.20 8.20
C ARG A 93 -0.11 0.83 8.88
N GLU A 94 0.48 -0.16 8.24
CA GLU A 94 0.79 -1.43 8.89
C GLU A 94 2.11 -1.29 9.66
N ARG A 95 2.13 -1.76 10.90
CA ARG A 95 3.32 -1.83 11.75
C ARG A 95 3.72 -3.29 11.98
N LYS A 96 4.95 -3.51 12.45
CA LYS A 96 5.44 -4.88 12.72
C LYS A 96 4.56 -5.60 13.76
N GLU A 97 4.02 -4.85 14.70
CA GLU A 97 3.15 -5.36 15.77
C GLU A 97 1.78 -5.82 15.24
N ASP A 98 1.38 -5.38 14.04
CA ASP A 98 0.17 -5.86 13.38
C ASP A 98 0.34 -7.26 12.78
N ILE A 99 1.58 -7.66 12.50
CA ILE A 99 1.92 -8.96 11.93
C ILE A 99 2.14 -9.95 13.08
N LYS A 100 1.14 -10.79 13.34
CA LYS A 100 1.18 -11.79 14.42
C LYS A 100 1.97 -13.03 14.01
N GLY A 101 2.55 -13.72 14.99
CA GLY A 101 3.21 -15.01 14.74
C GLY A 101 4.64 -14.90 14.20
N LEU A 102 5.22 -13.70 14.11
CA LEU A 102 6.60 -13.52 13.66
C LEU A 102 7.63 -14.20 14.57
N GLU A 103 7.26 -14.54 15.81
CA GLU A 103 8.07 -15.32 16.74
C GLU A 103 8.24 -16.80 16.36
N ARG A 104 7.41 -17.32 15.44
CA ARG A 104 7.34 -18.76 15.12
C ARG A 104 8.10 -19.09 13.85
N GLU A 105 8.96 -20.09 13.86
CA GLU A 105 9.80 -20.47 12.72
C GLU A 105 8.99 -20.87 11.48
N GLU A 106 7.87 -21.56 11.66
CA GLU A 106 7.00 -22.00 10.56
C GLU A 106 6.41 -20.84 9.74
N ASN A 107 6.36 -19.64 10.31
CA ASN A 107 5.82 -18.44 9.67
C ASN A 107 6.82 -17.71 8.76
N TRP A 108 7.99 -18.30 8.54
CA TRP A 108 9.02 -17.72 7.69
C TRP A 108 9.38 -18.60 6.51
N VAL A 109 9.83 -17.95 5.44
CA VAL A 109 10.44 -18.56 4.27
C VAL A 109 11.87 -18.08 4.13
N VAL A 110 12.80 -19.01 3.95
CA VAL A 110 14.19 -18.69 3.60
C VAL A 110 14.28 -18.66 2.08
N VAL A 111 14.69 -17.52 1.55
CA VAL A 111 14.91 -17.33 0.12
C VAL A 111 16.41 -17.30 -0.10
N ASP A 112 16.91 -18.26 -0.86
CA ASP A 112 18.34 -18.43 -1.10
C ASP A 112 18.98 -17.15 -1.66
N GLY A 113 20.11 -16.75 -1.06
CA GLY A 113 20.81 -15.49 -1.36
C GLY A 113 20.07 -14.19 -0.99
N LYS A 114 18.84 -14.24 -0.47
CA LYS A 114 18.04 -13.04 -0.13
C LYS A 114 17.68 -12.93 1.34
N GLY A 115 17.83 -14.00 2.11
CA GLY A 115 17.58 -14.02 3.55
C GLY A 115 16.22 -14.61 3.92
N ARG A 116 15.71 -14.23 5.08
CA ARG A 116 14.50 -14.80 5.68
C ARG A 116 13.37 -13.77 5.66
N PHE A 117 12.22 -14.15 5.14
CA PHE A 117 11.04 -13.29 4.98
C PHE A 117 9.82 -13.92 5.64
N PRO A 118 8.89 -13.14 6.22
CA PRO A 118 7.62 -13.69 6.67
C PRO A 118 6.89 -14.30 5.49
N ARG A 119 6.15 -15.40 5.74
CA ARG A 119 5.30 -16.01 4.72
C ARG A 119 4.26 -15.01 4.22
N PRO A 120 3.91 -15.01 2.92
CA PRO A 120 2.93 -14.07 2.36
C PRO A 120 1.57 -14.12 3.09
N GLU A 121 1.14 -15.29 3.55
CA GLU A 121 -0.13 -15.46 4.27
C GLU A 121 -0.13 -14.72 5.62
N VAL A 122 1.02 -14.69 6.29
CA VAL A 122 1.19 -14.01 7.59
C VAL A 122 1.15 -12.49 7.41
N ILE A 123 1.78 -11.98 6.35
CA ILE A 123 1.71 -10.56 5.98
C ILE A 123 0.28 -10.20 5.59
N ALA A 124 -0.37 -11.02 4.77
CA ALA A 124 -1.74 -10.77 4.32
C ALA A 124 -2.75 -10.74 5.47
N GLU A 125 -2.55 -11.54 6.52
CA GLU A 125 -3.36 -11.52 7.73
C GLU A 125 -3.16 -10.23 8.54
N GLY A 126 -1.91 -9.80 8.73
CA GLY A 126 -1.59 -8.51 9.36
C GLY A 126 -2.25 -7.35 8.63
N MET A 127 -2.04 -7.27 7.30
CA MET A 127 -2.64 -6.28 6.43
C MET A 127 -4.17 -6.25 6.54
N ARG A 128 -4.83 -7.43 6.56
CA ARG A 128 -6.28 -7.52 6.74
C ARG A 128 -6.71 -6.93 8.08
N GLY A 129 -6.03 -7.32 9.16
CA GLY A 129 -6.34 -6.81 10.49
C GLY A 129 -6.20 -5.29 10.59
N VAL A 130 -5.26 -4.68 9.86
CA VAL A 130 -5.14 -3.22 9.79
C VAL A 130 -6.31 -2.60 9.01
N LEU A 131 -6.61 -3.13 7.82
CA LEU A 131 -7.68 -2.62 6.97
C LEU A 131 -9.05 -2.71 7.65
N ASP A 132 -9.37 -3.82 8.31
CA ASP A 132 -10.64 -4.02 8.99
C ASP A 132 -10.84 -2.99 10.12
N ARG A 133 -9.77 -2.64 10.85
CA ARG A 133 -9.81 -1.62 11.90
C ARG A 133 -9.89 -0.19 11.37
N SER A 134 -9.36 0.05 10.18
CA SER A 134 -9.35 1.39 9.55
C SER A 134 -10.62 1.68 8.76
N LEU A 135 -11.38 0.65 8.37
CA LEU A 135 -12.57 0.77 7.52
C LEU A 135 -13.90 0.40 8.22
N GLY A 136 -13.85 -0.27 9.37
CA GLY A 136 -15.01 -0.57 10.22
C GLY A 136 -15.34 0.57 11.19
#